data_AF-A0A8J7JZC0-F1
#
_entry.id   AF-A0A8J7JZC0-F1
#
_cell.length_a   1.000
_cell.length_b   1.000
_cell.length_c   1.000
_cell.angle_alpha   90.00
_cell.angle_beta   90.00
_cell.angle_gamma   90.00
#
_symmetry.space_group_name_H-M   'P 1'
#
loop_
_entity.id
_entity.type
_entity.pdbx_description
1 polymer ?
#
loop_
_entity_poly.entity_id
_entity_poly.type
_entity_poly.pdbx_seq_one_letter_code
_entity_poly.pdbx_strand_id
1 'polypeptide(L)'
;MGEQYKWDAVMIPGGGVSADGQLPAWTLRRLEAALSSEPARYYICLSAGTFHKPLPSDREGFPIYESVVAAQYLREAGIPEERLLFETSSYDTLGNAYFARTLHTEPLELTRLKVITSNFHMPRTRAIFEFMFSDRFSALPYRLAFEPVSDAGLDEAVIAERCRREAESLARFQARSSDVHDTAHLHQWLFSEHDAYNLKGQREQLSQTLLASY
;
A
#
# COMPACT_ATOMS: atom_id res chain seq x y z
N MET A 1 -6.90 -15.03 -28.12
CA MET A 1 -7.89 -13.99 -27.78
C MET A 1 -7.72 -13.71 -26.30
N GLY A 2 -7.08 -12.61 -25.93
CA GLY A 2 -6.75 -12.32 -24.54
C GLY A 2 -8.01 -11.95 -23.75
N GLU A 3 -8.13 -12.45 -22.52
CA GLU A 3 -9.17 -12.01 -21.60
C GLU A 3 -9.14 -10.48 -21.50
N GLN A 4 -10.28 -9.84 -21.77
CA GLN A 4 -10.42 -8.41 -21.65
C GLN A 4 -10.79 -8.07 -20.21
N TYR A 5 -9.79 -7.80 -19.38
CA TYR A 5 -10.01 -7.36 -18.01
C TYR A 5 -10.45 -5.89 -17.98
N LYS A 6 -11.36 -5.55 -17.05
CA LYS A 6 -11.75 -4.16 -16.77
C LYS A 6 -10.58 -3.34 -16.23
N TRP A 7 -9.78 -3.95 -15.35
CA TRP A 7 -8.61 -3.36 -14.72
C TRP A 7 -7.34 -4.07 -15.18
N ASP A 8 -6.28 -3.30 -15.42
CA ASP A 8 -4.94 -3.84 -15.66
C ASP A 8 -4.34 -4.35 -14.35
N ALA A 9 -4.61 -3.67 -13.24
CA ALA A 9 -4.24 -4.16 -11.92
C ALA A 9 -5.20 -3.75 -10.80
N VAL A 10 -5.33 -4.63 -9.81
CA VAL A 10 -5.84 -4.33 -8.47
C VAL A 10 -4.64 -4.20 -7.53
N MET A 11 -4.46 -3.04 -6.93
CA MET A 11 -3.40 -2.73 -5.98
C MET A 11 -3.94 -2.79 -4.55
N ILE A 12 -3.26 -3.53 -3.69
CA ILE A 12 -3.69 -3.81 -2.32
C ILE A 12 -2.58 -3.35 -1.35
N PRO A 13 -2.68 -2.14 -0.77
CA PRO A 13 -1.79 -1.69 0.29
C PRO A 13 -1.77 -2.65 1.49
N GLY A 14 -0.59 -2.82 2.06
CA GLY A 14 -0.38 -3.54 3.31
C GLY A 14 -1.15 -2.90 4.48
N GLY A 15 -1.47 -3.72 5.46
CA GLY A 15 -2.19 -3.31 6.67
C GLY A 15 -1.60 -3.89 7.94
N GLY A 16 -0.40 -4.47 7.87
CA GLY A 16 0.21 -5.16 8.98
C GLY A 16 0.33 -6.65 8.79
N VAL A 17 1.29 -7.21 9.51
CA VAL A 17 1.45 -8.64 9.78
C VAL A 17 1.72 -8.81 11.28
N SER A 18 1.14 -9.84 11.87
CA SER A 18 1.34 -10.17 13.28
C SER A 18 2.70 -10.82 13.53
N ALA A 19 3.08 -10.98 14.80
CA ALA A 19 4.36 -11.57 15.18
C ALA A 19 4.51 -13.04 14.71
N ASP A 20 3.40 -13.75 14.56
CA ASP A 20 3.30 -15.11 14.03
C ASP A 20 3.11 -15.17 12.51
N GLY A 21 3.27 -14.04 11.80
CA GLY A 21 3.25 -13.99 10.34
C GLY A 21 1.85 -14.02 9.73
N GLN A 22 0.80 -13.77 10.52
CA GLN A 22 -0.60 -13.79 10.06
C GLN A 22 -1.09 -12.39 9.65
N LEU A 23 -2.00 -12.36 8.68
CA LEU A 23 -2.65 -11.12 8.26
C LEU A 23 -3.78 -10.77 9.24
N PRO A 24 -3.86 -9.50 9.68
CA PRO A 24 -4.96 -9.08 10.53
C PRO A 24 -6.27 -8.98 9.74
N ALA A 25 -7.40 -9.02 10.45
CA ALA A 25 -8.74 -9.09 9.86
C ALA A 25 -9.05 -7.92 8.90
N TRP A 26 -8.52 -6.73 9.14
CA TRP A 26 -8.72 -5.58 8.23
C TRP A 26 -7.90 -5.68 6.95
N THR A 27 -6.76 -6.39 6.95
CA THR A 27 -5.99 -6.69 5.74
C THR A 27 -6.66 -7.80 4.93
N LEU A 28 -7.13 -8.87 5.61
CA LEU A 28 -7.89 -9.94 4.97
C LEU A 28 -9.11 -9.41 4.21
N ARG A 29 -9.85 -8.45 4.79
CA ARG A 29 -10.98 -7.82 4.10
C ARG A 29 -10.61 -7.12 2.79
N ARG A 30 -9.41 -6.56 2.67
CA ARG A 30 -8.94 -5.96 1.40
C ARG A 30 -8.72 -7.04 0.35
N LEU A 31 -8.17 -8.19 0.76
CA LEU A 31 -7.93 -9.34 -0.12
C LEU A 31 -9.25 -10.00 -0.52
N GLU A 32 -10.18 -10.17 0.40
CA GLU A 32 -11.52 -10.69 0.13
C GLU A 32 -12.29 -9.79 -0.84
N ALA A 33 -12.18 -8.46 -0.70
CA ALA A 33 -12.75 -7.51 -1.65
C ALA A 33 -12.08 -7.61 -3.02
N ALA A 34 -10.76 -7.83 -3.09
CA ALA A 34 -10.06 -8.07 -4.35
C ALA A 34 -10.59 -9.35 -5.04
N LEU A 35 -10.77 -10.44 -4.29
CA LEU A 35 -11.31 -11.72 -4.78
C LEU A 35 -12.77 -11.60 -5.23
N SER A 36 -13.57 -10.79 -4.54
CA SER A 36 -14.99 -10.57 -4.84
C SER A 36 -15.22 -9.55 -5.97
N SER A 37 -14.17 -8.82 -6.36
CA SER A 37 -14.27 -7.81 -7.40
C SER A 37 -14.15 -8.39 -8.80
N GLU A 38 -14.50 -7.58 -9.81
CA GLU A 38 -14.28 -7.95 -11.20
C GLU A 38 -12.80 -8.33 -11.44
N PRO A 39 -12.53 -9.44 -12.13
CA PRO A 39 -11.15 -9.89 -12.37
C PRO A 39 -10.29 -8.80 -13.02
N ALA A 40 -9.08 -8.63 -12.49
CA ALA A 40 -8.05 -7.78 -13.05
C ALA A 40 -6.94 -8.62 -13.69
N ARG A 41 -6.19 -8.04 -14.64
CA ARG A 41 -5.06 -8.75 -15.25
C ARG A 41 -4.02 -9.16 -14.19
N TYR A 42 -3.65 -8.22 -13.31
CA TYR A 42 -2.75 -8.46 -12.18
C TYR A 42 -3.36 -8.06 -10.83
N TYR A 43 -2.89 -8.72 -9.77
CA TYR A 43 -3.11 -8.31 -8.38
C TYR A 43 -1.75 -7.97 -7.78
N ILE A 44 -1.58 -6.72 -7.34
CA ILE A 44 -0.32 -6.19 -6.83
C ILE A 44 -0.44 -6.00 -5.33
N CYS A 45 0.18 -6.89 -4.56
CA CYS A 45 0.25 -6.79 -3.11
C CYS A 45 1.41 -5.84 -2.73
N LEU A 46 1.13 -4.84 -1.91
CA LEU A 46 2.09 -3.78 -1.57
C LEU A 46 2.49 -3.86 -0.10
N SER A 47 3.59 -3.20 0.24
CA SER A 47 4.20 -3.12 1.57
C SER A 47 5.14 -4.26 1.93
N ALA A 48 6.37 -3.89 2.29
CA ALA A 48 7.27 -4.75 3.06
C ALA A 48 6.74 -4.89 4.50
N GLY A 49 6.32 -3.77 5.09
CA GLY A 49 5.91 -3.67 6.48
C GLY A 49 5.59 -2.24 6.87
N THR A 50 5.75 -1.92 8.15
CA THR A 50 5.60 -0.55 8.65
C THR A 50 6.93 -0.02 9.18
N PHE A 51 7.19 1.27 8.97
CA PHE A 51 8.37 1.94 9.51
C PHE A 51 8.37 1.99 11.05
N HIS A 52 7.23 1.72 11.70
CA HIS A 52 7.04 1.94 13.14
C HIS A 52 7.34 0.74 14.05
N LYS A 53 7.43 -0.49 13.52
CA LYS A 53 7.77 -1.70 14.29
C LYS A 53 8.72 -2.60 13.49
N PRO A 54 9.53 -3.45 14.15
CA PRO A 54 10.34 -4.45 13.46
C PRO A 54 9.47 -5.36 12.59
N LEU A 55 10.03 -5.81 11.46
CA LEU A 55 9.43 -6.88 10.67
C LEU A 55 9.46 -8.18 11.49
N PRO A 56 8.39 -8.99 11.45
CA PRO A 56 8.47 -10.34 11.97
C PRO A 56 9.44 -11.18 11.14
N SER A 57 9.98 -12.22 11.76
CA SER A 57 10.88 -13.18 11.12
C SER A 57 10.30 -14.58 11.18
N ASP A 58 10.59 -15.38 10.17
CA ASP A 58 10.24 -16.80 10.17
C ASP A 58 11.16 -17.61 11.10
N ARG A 59 10.98 -18.93 11.12
CA ARG A 59 11.77 -19.84 11.96
C ARG A 59 13.26 -19.88 11.60
N GLU A 60 13.60 -19.50 10.37
CA GLU A 60 14.98 -19.47 9.86
C GLU A 60 15.61 -18.07 10.00
N GLY A 61 14.83 -17.08 10.47
CA GLY A 61 15.28 -15.71 10.69
C GLY A 61 15.13 -14.79 9.48
N PHE A 62 14.47 -15.24 8.40
CA PHE A 62 14.19 -14.37 7.25
C PHE A 62 13.00 -13.45 7.53
N PRO A 63 13.00 -12.21 7.01
CA PRO A 63 11.90 -11.27 7.20
C PRO A 63 10.62 -11.77 6.50
N ILE A 64 9.50 -11.63 7.22
CA ILE A 64 8.16 -11.87 6.68
C ILE A 64 7.59 -10.54 6.20
N TYR A 65 7.36 -10.43 4.89
CA TYR A 65 6.83 -9.23 4.26
C TYR A 65 5.32 -9.28 4.08
N GLU A 66 4.62 -8.17 4.38
CA GLU A 66 3.15 -8.08 4.25
C GLU A 66 2.67 -8.45 2.83
N SER A 67 3.34 -7.93 1.80
CA SER A 67 3.00 -8.17 0.40
C SER A 67 3.13 -9.63 -0.01
N VAL A 68 4.14 -10.34 0.50
CA VAL A 68 4.38 -11.77 0.21
C VAL A 68 3.28 -12.62 0.84
N VAL A 69 2.95 -12.38 2.11
CA VAL A 69 1.87 -13.12 2.79
C VAL A 69 0.52 -12.83 2.12
N ALA A 70 0.26 -11.59 1.71
CA ALA A 70 -0.95 -11.24 0.97
C ALA A 70 -1.03 -11.93 -0.41
N ALA A 71 0.08 -12.01 -1.15
CA ALA A 71 0.13 -12.72 -2.43
C ALA A 71 -0.09 -14.22 -2.25
N GLN A 72 0.49 -14.83 -1.20
CA GLN A 72 0.27 -16.24 -0.86
C GLN A 72 -1.21 -16.52 -0.57
N TYR A 73 -1.88 -15.65 0.19
CA TYR A 73 -3.31 -15.76 0.46
C TYR A 73 -4.15 -15.75 -0.84
N LEU A 74 -3.87 -14.82 -1.77
CA LEU A 74 -4.58 -14.76 -3.05
C LEU A 74 -4.31 -15.99 -3.94
N ARG A 75 -3.07 -16.51 -3.91
CA ARG A 75 -2.72 -17.76 -4.60
C ARG A 75 -3.53 -18.93 -4.06
N GLU A 76 -3.60 -19.07 -2.74
CA GLU A 76 -4.37 -20.14 -2.07
C GLU A 76 -5.86 -20.04 -2.36
N ALA A 77 -6.37 -18.81 -2.57
CA ALA A 77 -7.74 -18.56 -3.03
C ALA A 77 -7.95 -18.82 -4.54
N GLY A 78 -6.91 -19.22 -5.28
CA GLY A 78 -7.01 -19.66 -6.68
C GLY A 78 -6.62 -18.63 -7.73
N ILE A 79 -6.03 -17.48 -7.36
CA ILE A 79 -5.46 -16.56 -8.35
C ILE A 79 -4.16 -17.18 -8.93
N PRO A 80 -4.03 -17.32 -10.27
CA PRO A 80 -2.82 -17.87 -10.88
C PRO A 80 -1.55 -17.07 -10.53
N GLU A 81 -0.44 -17.75 -10.30
CA GLU A 81 0.82 -17.13 -9.85
C GLU A 81 1.34 -16.08 -10.84
N GLU A 82 1.15 -16.31 -12.15
CA GLU A 82 1.54 -15.37 -13.20
C GLU A 82 0.74 -14.06 -13.20
N ARG A 83 -0.34 -13.98 -12.40
CA ARG A 83 -1.17 -12.78 -12.21
C ARG A 83 -0.90 -12.10 -10.86
N LEU A 84 -0.02 -12.66 -10.02
CA LEU A 84 0.33 -12.11 -8.71
C LEU A 84 1.66 -11.37 -8.78
N LEU A 85 1.62 -10.08 -8.43
CA LEU A 85 2.80 -9.25 -8.29
C LEU A 85 2.89 -8.76 -6.84
N PHE A 86 4.10 -8.54 -6.34
CA PHE A 86 4.32 -8.00 -5.01
C PHE A 86 5.59 -7.14 -4.96
N GLU A 87 5.71 -6.29 -3.96
CA GLU A 87 6.95 -5.54 -3.69
C GLU A 87 7.26 -5.49 -2.19
N THR A 88 8.55 -5.50 -1.85
CA THR A 88 9.06 -5.59 -0.47
C THR A 88 9.96 -4.40 -0.12
N SER A 89 9.78 -3.26 -0.80
CA SER A 89 10.61 -2.05 -0.61
C SER A 89 9.91 -0.97 0.21
N SER A 90 8.59 -0.91 0.18
CA SER A 90 7.84 0.15 0.84
C SER A 90 7.53 -0.14 2.32
N TYR A 91 7.54 0.91 3.14
CA TYR A 91 7.23 0.85 4.58
C TYR A 91 6.08 1.76 5.00
N ASP A 92 5.47 2.44 4.02
CA ASP A 92 4.39 3.39 4.21
C ASP A 92 3.61 3.58 2.90
N THR A 93 2.53 4.38 2.97
CA THR A 93 1.61 4.58 1.84
C THR A 93 2.24 5.33 0.67
N LEU A 94 3.15 6.28 0.93
CA LEU A 94 3.87 6.99 -0.13
C LEU A 94 4.79 6.04 -0.89
N GLY A 95 5.53 5.21 -0.16
CA GLY A 95 6.32 4.14 -0.75
C GLY A 95 5.46 3.13 -1.51
N ASN A 96 4.32 2.70 -0.96
CA ASN A 96 3.43 1.77 -1.66
C ASN A 96 3.11 2.29 -3.06
N ALA A 97 2.74 3.58 -3.19
CA ALA A 97 2.46 4.18 -4.49
C ALA A 97 3.70 4.30 -5.38
N TYR A 98 4.83 4.78 -4.82
CA TYR A 98 6.08 4.96 -5.57
C TYR A 98 6.62 3.65 -6.13
N PHE A 99 6.74 2.62 -5.30
CA PHE A 99 7.27 1.32 -5.69
C PHE A 99 6.30 0.53 -6.55
N ALA A 100 4.97 0.63 -6.32
CA ALA A 100 4.00 0.08 -7.27
C ALA A 100 4.17 0.69 -8.65
N ARG A 101 4.34 2.03 -8.74
CA ARG A 101 4.49 2.72 -10.01
C ARG A 101 5.73 2.24 -10.75
N THR A 102 6.88 2.35 -10.09
CA THR A 102 8.21 2.16 -10.68
C THR A 102 8.59 0.70 -10.92
N LEU A 103 8.16 -0.23 -10.07
CA LEU A 103 8.50 -1.64 -10.21
C LEU A 103 7.54 -2.41 -11.12
N HIS A 104 6.26 -2.02 -11.14
CA HIS A 104 5.22 -2.82 -11.79
C HIS A 104 4.48 -2.05 -12.88
N THR A 105 3.85 -0.91 -12.55
CA THR A 105 2.89 -0.31 -13.49
C THR A 105 3.55 0.39 -14.68
N GLU A 106 4.70 1.05 -14.50
CA GLU A 106 5.42 1.68 -15.61
C GLU A 106 6.08 0.64 -16.53
N PRO A 107 6.85 -0.35 -16.01
CA PRO A 107 7.47 -1.36 -16.86
C PRO A 107 6.46 -2.21 -17.66
N LEU A 108 5.25 -2.41 -17.12
CA LEU A 108 4.20 -3.20 -17.76
C LEU A 108 3.09 -2.35 -18.42
N GLU A 109 3.23 -1.03 -18.40
CA GLU A 109 2.27 -0.05 -18.93
C GLU A 109 0.81 -0.27 -18.42
N LEU A 110 0.66 -0.61 -17.13
CA LEU A 110 -0.64 -0.87 -16.49
C LEU A 110 -1.32 0.45 -16.15
N THR A 111 -2.32 0.87 -16.93
CA THR A 111 -2.88 2.23 -16.81
C THR A 111 -4.24 2.27 -16.13
N ARG A 112 -5.02 1.18 -16.15
CA ARG A 112 -6.33 1.09 -15.48
C ARG A 112 -6.18 0.39 -14.14
N LEU A 113 -6.08 1.17 -13.07
CA LEU A 113 -5.71 0.68 -11.75
C LEU A 113 -6.86 0.84 -10.77
N LYS A 114 -7.13 -0.20 -9.98
CA LYS A 114 -8.05 -0.15 -8.85
C LYS A 114 -7.26 -0.29 -7.56
N VAL A 115 -7.47 0.61 -6.59
CA VAL A 115 -6.86 0.55 -5.27
C VAL A 115 -7.90 0.13 -4.24
N ILE A 116 -7.61 -0.93 -3.49
CA ILE A 116 -8.51 -1.46 -2.45
C ILE A 116 -7.83 -1.28 -1.09
N THR A 117 -8.44 -0.50 -0.20
CA THR A 117 -7.89 -0.25 1.15
C THR A 117 -9.01 -0.05 2.18
N SER A 118 -8.67 -0.01 3.47
CA SER A 118 -9.62 0.20 4.57
C SER A 118 -10.24 1.61 4.54
N ASN A 119 -11.47 1.75 5.03
CA ASN A 119 -12.23 3.01 5.14
C ASN A 119 -11.42 4.09 5.87
N PHE A 120 -10.86 3.78 7.05
CA PHE A 120 -10.06 4.75 7.82
C PHE A 120 -8.83 5.27 7.04
N HIS A 121 -8.28 4.45 6.13
CA HIS A 121 -7.04 4.75 5.40
C HIS A 121 -7.29 5.43 4.05
N MET A 122 -8.49 5.25 3.49
CA MET A 122 -8.83 5.65 2.12
C MET A 122 -8.51 7.11 1.78
N PRO A 123 -8.82 8.13 2.60
CA PRO A 123 -8.57 9.53 2.23
C PRO A 123 -7.09 9.79 1.93
N ARG A 124 -6.19 9.27 2.77
CA ARG A 124 -4.74 9.45 2.60
C ARG A 124 -4.20 8.61 1.46
N THR A 125 -4.64 7.35 1.33
CA THR A 125 -4.27 6.50 0.19
C THR A 125 -4.65 7.16 -1.13
N ARG A 126 -5.88 7.67 -1.26
CA ARG A 126 -6.34 8.34 -2.49
C ARG A 126 -5.44 9.51 -2.85
N ALA A 127 -5.24 10.46 -1.92
CA ALA A 127 -4.45 11.65 -2.18
C ALA A 127 -3.01 11.32 -2.62
N ILE A 128 -2.39 10.32 -1.99
CA ILE A 128 -1.03 9.87 -2.32
C ILE A 128 -0.98 9.20 -3.70
N PHE A 129 -1.92 8.29 -4.00
CA PHE A 129 -1.93 7.60 -5.28
C PHE A 129 -2.28 8.56 -6.43
N GLU A 130 -3.23 9.47 -6.26
CA GLU A 130 -3.53 10.50 -7.27
C GLU A 130 -2.33 11.41 -7.53
N PHE A 131 -1.61 11.82 -6.48
CA PHE A 131 -0.36 12.56 -6.64
C PHE A 131 0.69 11.75 -7.40
N MET A 132 0.96 10.52 -6.96
CA MET A 132 2.02 9.68 -7.52
C MET A 132 1.74 9.28 -8.97
N PHE A 133 0.50 9.01 -9.34
CA PHE A 133 0.14 8.57 -10.70
C PHE A 133 -0.34 9.73 -11.59
N SER A 134 -0.07 10.98 -11.20
CA SER A 134 -0.36 12.15 -12.03
C SER A 134 0.58 12.26 -13.23
N ASP A 135 0.12 13.01 -14.23
CA ASP A 135 0.89 13.36 -15.44
C ASP A 135 2.17 14.16 -15.15
N ARG A 136 2.26 14.75 -13.95
CA ARG A 136 3.46 15.38 -13.41
C ARG A 136 4.67 14.46 -13.40
N PHE A 137 4.46 13.16 -13.14
CA PHE A 137 5.55 12.21 -12.92
C PHE A 137 5.62 11.08 -13.94
N SER A 138 4.59 10.92 -14.78
CA SER A 138 4.54 9.86 -15.78
C SER A 138 3.74 10.29 -16.99
N ALA A 139 4.19 9.92 -18.19
CA ALA A 139 3.46 10.18 -19.43
C ALA A 139 2.31 9.19 -19.68
N LEU A 140 2.22 8.11 -18.87
CA LEU A 140 1.19 7.10 -19.01
C LEU A 140 -0.18 7.66 -18.56
N PRO A 141 -1.27 7.40 -19.30
CA PRO A 141 -2.58 7.96 -19.03
C PRO A 141 -3.32 7.16 -17.94
N TYR A 142 -2.80 7.19 -16.71
CA TYR A 142 -3.37 6.44 -15.59
C TYR A 142 -4.84 6.81 -15.31
N ARG A 143 -5.64 5.78 -15.03
CA ARG A 143 -7.02 5.88 -14.55
C ARG A 143 -7.12 5.11 -13.26
N LEU A 144 -7.34 5.84 -12.17
CA LEU A 144 -7.45 5.26 -10.83
C LEU A 144 -8.92 5.11 -10.42
N ALA A 145 -9.26 3.97 -9.85
CA ALA A 145 -10.46 3.77 -9.07
C ALA A 145 -10.10 3.36 -7.64
N PHE A 146 -10.96 3.72 -6.70
CA PHE A 146 -10.73 3.50 -5.27
C PHE A 146 -11.92 2.78 -4.68
N GLU A 147 -11.67 1.67 -3.98
CA GLU A 147 -12.69 0.91 -3.28
C GLU A 147 -12.33 0.80 -1.80
N PRO A 148 -13.09 1.48 -0.92
CA PRO A 148 -12.85 1.37 0.50
C PRO A 148 -13.59 0.15 1.06
N VAL A 149 -12.96 -0.55 1.99
CA VAL A 149 -13.55 -1.71 2.68
C VAL A 149 -13.79 -1.40 4.15
N SER A 150 -14.74 -2.12 4.75
CA SER A 150 -15.13 -1.93 6.16
C SER A 150 -13.95 -2.10 7.12
N ASP A 151 -13.93 -1.25 8.15
CA ASP A 151 -12.96 -1.29 9.27
C ASP A 151 -13.38 -2.28 10.36
N ALA A 152 -14.41 -3.10 10.12
CA ALA A 152 -14.89 -4.08 11.06
C ALA A 152 -13.73 -4.94 11.62
N GLY A 153 -13.83 -5.39 12.87
CA GLY A 153 -12.74 -6.12 13.53
C GLY A 153 -11.65 -5.24 14.14
N LEU A 154 -11.70 -3.92 13.94
CA LEU A 154 -11.01 -2.95 14.81
C LEU A 154 -11.99 -2.43 15.88
N ASP A 155 -11.45 -2.14 17.07
CA ASP A 155 -12.20 -1.47 18.13
C ASP A 155 -12.53 -0.02 17.73
N GLU A 156 -13.71 0.48 18.11
CA GLU A 156 -14.17 1.82 17.73
C GLU A 156 -13.24 2.93 18.19
N ALA A 157 -12.65 2.82 19.38
CA ALA A 157 -11.69 3.80 19.87
C ALA A 157 -10.38 3.75 19.06
N VAL A 158 -9.96 2.56 18.63
CA VAL A 158 -8.81 2.39 17.73
C VAL A 158 -9.09 2.99 16.35
N ILE A 159 -10.29 2.79 15.81
CA ILE A 159 -10.70 3.41 14.53
C ILE A 159 -10.67 4.93 14.64
N ALA A 160 -11.23 5.49 15.72
CA ALA A 160 -11.23 6.94 15.93
C ALA A 160 -9.80 7.52 15.99
N GLU A 161 -8.90 6.86 16.73
CA GLU A 161 -7.50 7.28 16.83
C GLU A 161 -6.76 7.14 15.48
N ARG A 162 -7.03 6.07 14.72
CA ARG A 162 -6.51 5.92 13.35
C ARG A 162 -6.99 7.02 12.44
N CYS A 163 -8.29 7.31 12.41
CA CYS A 163 -8.86 8.38 11.59
C CYS A 163 -8.23 9.75 11.89
N ARG A 164 -8.01 10.07 13.18
CA ARG A 164 -7.33 11.31 13.60
C ARG A 164 -5.91 11.37 13.04
N ARG A 165 -5.13 10.30 13.22
CA ARG A 165 -3.75 10.23 12.73
C ARG A 165 -3.66 10.26 11.20
N GLU A 166 -4.59 9.61 10.51
CA GLU A 166 -4.67 9.60 9.04
C GLU A 166 -4.95 11.00 8.51
N ALA A 167 -5.84 11.76 9.16
CA ALA A 167 -6.12 13.16 8.81
C ALA A 167 -4.90 14.06 9.03
N GLU A 168 -4.20 13.93 10.16
CA GLU A 168 -2.96 14.69 10.43
C GLU A 168 -1.85 14.34 9.43
N SER A 169 -1.70 13.06 9.11
CA SER A 169 -0.69 12.59 8.14
C SER A 169 -1.02 13.04 6.73
N LEU A 170 -2.30 13.08 6.35
CA LEU A 170 -2.75 13.62 5.07
C LEU A 170 -2.44 15.12 4.97
N ALA A 171 -2.74 15.91 6.00
CA ALA A 171 -2.44 17.34 6.00
C ALA A 171 -0.93 17.60 5.87
N ARG A 172 -0.09 16.85 6.60
CA ARG A 172 1.37 16.91 6.46
C ARG A 172 1.84 16.52 5.06
N PHE A 173 1.29 15.45 4.49
CA PHE A 173 1.60 15.03 3.13
C PHE A 173 1.29 16.14 2.12
N GLN A 174 0.08 16.71 2.16
CA GLN A 174 -0.34 17.78 1.24
C GLN A 174 0.55 19.02 1.34
N ALA A 175 0.93 19.41 2.57
CA ALA A 175 1.86 20.53 2.76
C ALA A 175 3.23 20.24 2.13
N ARG A 176 3.80 19.06 2.40
CA ARG A 176 5.15 18.69 1.92
C ARG A 176 5.21 18.40 0.42
N SER A 177 4.15 17.85 -0.17
CA SER A 177 4.13 17.47 -1.59
C SER A 177 3.82 18.62 -2.54
N SER A 178 3.43 19.78 -2.03
CA SER A 178 3.04 20.95 -2.82
C SER A 178 4.16 21.45 -3.76
N ASP A 179 5.41 21.39 -3.31
CA ASP A 179 6.60 21.87 -4.04
C ASP A 179 7.32 20.79 -4.86
N VAL A 180 6.78 19.56 -4.90
CA VAL A 180 7.40 18.44 -5.62
C VAL A 180 6.89 18.40 -7.05
N HIS A 181 7.67 18.92 -8.00
CA HIS A 181 7.18 19.24 -9.36
C HIS A 181 7.54 18.22 -10.45
N ASP A 182 8.54 17.39 -10.26
CA ASP A 182 8.98 16.42 -11.27
C ASP A 182 9.55 15.14 -10.63
N THR A 183 9.89 14.17 -11.46
CA THR A 183 10.39 12.86 -11.02
C THR A 183 11.73 12.94 -10.30
N ALA A 184 12.60 13.88 -10.66
CA ALA A 184 13.90 14.06 -10.02
C ALA A 184 13.74 14.64 -8.61
N HIS A 185 12.91 15.68 -8.45
CA HIS A 185 12.55 16.24 -7.14
C HIS A 185 11.83 15.21 -6.27
N LEU A 186 10.90 14.44 -6.83
CA LEU A 186 10.22 13.37 -6.10
C LEU A 186 11.21 12.32 -5.58
N HIS A 187 12.14 11.88 -6.42
CA HIS A 187 13.19 10.94 -6.02
C HIS A 187 14.08 11.53 -4.92
N GLN A 188 14.53 12.77 -5.08
CA GLN A 188 15.36 13.44 -4.08
C GLN A 188 14.63 13.58 -2.75
N TRP A 189 13.37 14.02 -2.77
CA TRP A 189 12.54 14.16 -1.57
C TRP A 189 12.36 12.82 -0.86
N LEU A 190 12.02 11.75 -1.60
CA LEU A 190 11.82 10.44 -1.02
C LEU A 190 13.09 9.91 -0.34
N PHE A 191 14.24 9.95 -1.01
CA PHE A 191 15.46 9.29 -0.51
C PHE A 191 16.38 10.19 0.33
N SER A 192 16.12 11.50 0.39
CA SER A 192 16.92 12.44 1.19
C SER A 192 16.20 12.99 2.40
N GLU A 193 14.86 13.06 2.36
CA GLU A 193 14.06 13.75 3.38
C GLU A 193 13.03 12.85 4.04
N HIS A 194 12.47 11.86 3.33
CA HIS A 194 11.42 11.01 3.91
C HIS A 194 11.98 10.06 4.96
N ASP A 195 11.43 10.07 6.18
CA ASP A 195 11.98 9.32 7.33
C ASP A 195 12.09 7.81 7.08
N ALA A 196 11.18 7.23 6.29
CA ALA A 196 11.24 5.80 6.00
C ALA A 196 12.38 5.39 5.04
N TYR A 197 12.95 6.32 4.26
CA TYR A 197 13.85 6.00 3.14
C TYR A 197 15.17 6.77 3.14
N ASN A 198 15.33 7.76 4.02
CA ASN A 198 16.59 8.49 4.18
C ASN A 198 17.49 7.85 5.26
N LEU A 199 18.81 8.06 5.16
CA LEU A 199 19.81 7.48 6.06
C LEU A 199 19.64 7.89 7.54
N LYS A 200 19.08 9.06 7.79
CA LYS A 200 18.93 9.67 9.13
C LYS A 200 17.51 9.54 9.68
N GLY A 201 16.66 8.74 9.03
CA GLY A 201 15.25 8.63 9.33
C GLY A 201 14.97 8.30 10.78
N GLN A 202 14.04 9.03 11.39
CA GLN A 202 13.66 8.82 12.79
C GLN A 202 12.27 8.22 12.88
N ARG A 203 12.15 7.10 13.60
CA ARG A 203 10.85 6.48 13.88
C ARG A 203 10.07 7.32 14.88
N GLU A 204 8.85 7.68 14.52
CA GLU A 204 7.89 8.27 15.44
C GLU A 204 7.57 7.30 16.59
N GLN A 205 7.50 7.79 17.82
CA GLN A 205 7.02 7.02 18.96
C GLN A 205 5.50 6.98 18.96
N LEU A 206 4.93 5.79 18.78
CA LEU A 206 3.50 5.57 18.77
C LEU A 206 3.02 4.93 20.07
N SER A 207 1.75 5.15 20.42
CA SER A 207 1.12 4.45 21.53
C SER A 207 1.06 2.93 21.27
N GLN A 208 1.09 2.12 22.33
CA GLN A 208 1.02 0.66 22.20
C GLN A 208 -0.26 0.20 21.49
N THR A 209 -1.40 0.83 21.81
CA THR A 209 -2.69 0.59 21.16
C THR A 209 -2.61 0.82 19.66
N LEU A 210 -1.95 1.91 19.26
CA LEU A 210 -1.80 2.24 17.85
C LEU A 210 -0.83 1.27 17.16
N LEU A 211 0.30 0.93 17.78
CA LEU A 211 1.26 -0.07 17.25
C LEU A 211 0.62 -1.44 17.03
N ALA A 212 -0.27 -1.89 17.93
CA ALA A 212 -0.95 -3.18 17.83
C ALA A 212 -1.96 -3.25 16.67
N SER A 213 -2.36 -2.09 16.14
CA SER A 213 -3.27 -2.01 14.99
C SER A 213 -2.53 -1.98 13.64
N TYR A 214 -1.20 -1.82 13.65
CA TYR A 214 -0.32 -1.94 12.47
C TYR A 214 0.15 -3.38 12.28
#